data_AF-R4S3P7-F1
#
_entry.id   AF-R4S3P7-F1
#
_cell.length_a   1.000
_cell.length_b   1.000
_cell.length_c   1.000
_cell.angle_alpha   90.00
_cell.angle_beta   90.00
_cell.angle_gamma   90.00
#
_symmetry.space_group_name_H-M   'P 1'
#
loop_
_entity.id
_entity.type
_entity.pdbx_description
1 polymer ?
#
loop_
_entity_poly.entity_id
_entity_poly.type
_entity_poly.pdbx_seq_one_letter_code
_entity_poly.pdbx_strand_id
1 'polypeptide(L)'
;MTKTTTVLLSTEKLIDLGSELTDIMNSLEMNNLTLEALEITQKVDTATFNWIAKKYIETAYAQNEKLCQRLDKIAFLLLNNDKPKELEALNK
;
A
#
# COMPACT_ATOMS: atom_id res chain seq x y z
N MET A 1 16.98 23.58 31.03
CA MET A 1 16.88 22.85 29.75
C MET A 1 15.98 21.66 29.97
N THR A 2 14.74 21.71 29.50
CA THR A 2 13.84 20.55 29.48
C THR A 2 14.39 19.56 28.46
N LYS A 3 14.85 18.39 28.90
CA LYS A 3 15.17 17.27 28.03
C LYS A 3 13.86 16.82 27.38
N THR A 4 13.64 17.20 26.13
CA THR A 4 12.60 16.61 25.30
C THR A 4 13.03 15.19 25.00
N THR A 5 12.47 14.21 25.72
CA THR A 5 12.64 12.80 25.36
C THR A 5 11.85 12.57 24.07
N THR A 6 12.52 12.70 22.92
CA THR A 6 11.97 12.30 21.63
C THR A 6 11.75 10.79 21.67
N VAL A 7 10.49 10.38 21.80
CA VAL A 7 10.09 8.98 21.62
C VAL A 7 10.13 8.74 20.12
N LEU A 8 11.03 7.87 19.67
CA LEU A 8 11.20 7.49 18.27
C LEU A 8 10.62 6.08 18.05
N LEU A 9 10.17 5.78 16.84
CA LEU A 9 9.90 4.41 16.40
C LEU A 9 11.15 3.56 16.63
N SER A 10 10.94 2.33 17.08
CA SER A 10 12.03 1.37 17.23
C SER A 10 12.59 0.97 15.86
N THR A 11 13.85 0.53 15.85
CA THR A 11 14.47 -0.05 14.65
C THR A 11 13.64 -1.21 14.08
N GLU A 12 13.11 -2.08 14.94
CA GLU A 12 12.21 -3.17 14.54
C GLU A 12 10.98 -2.64 13.81
N LYS A 13 10.36 -1.56 14.34
CA LYS A 13 9.18 -0.99 13.70
C LYS A 13 9.50 -0.38 12.34
N LEU A 14 10.67 0.23 12.17
CA LEU A 14 11.13 0.74 10.87
C LEU A 14 11.38 -0.40 9.87
N ILE A 15 11.93 -1.53 10.32
CA ILE A 15 12.10 -2.74 9.50
C ILE A 15 10.74 -3.27 9.05
N ASP A 16 9.76 -3.37 9.95
CA ASP A 16 8.41 -3.82 9.62
C ASP A 16 7.76 -2.91 8.55
N LEU A 17 7.89 -1.59 8.71
CA LEU A 17 7.36 -0.64 7.72
C LEU A 17 8.05 -0.78 6.36
N GLY A 18 9.37 -1.02 6.33
CA GLY A 18 10.11 -1.30 5.10
C GLY A 18 9.66 -2.59 4.41
N SER A 19 9.41 -3.65 5.19
CA SER A 19 8.82 -4.90 4.68
C SER A 19 7.43 -4.65 4.10
N GLU A 20 6.59 -3.90 4.81
CA GLU A 20 5.23 -3.60 4.34
C GLU A 20 5.22 -2.79 3.04
N LEU A 21 6.13 -1.81 2.90
CA LEU A 21 6.33 -1.08 1.65
C LEU A 21 6.77 -2.01 0.51
N THR A 22 7.64 -2.98 0.78
CA THR A 22 8.08 -3.97 -0.21
C THR A 22 6.90 -4.82 -0.71
N ASP A 23 6.03 -5.26 0.19
CA ASP A 23 4.82 -6.01 -0.19
C ASP A 23 3.84 -5.17 -1.01
N ILE A 24 3.72 -3.87 -0.72
CA ILE A 24 2.91 -2.93 -1.50
C ILE A 24 3.48 -2.79 -2.91
N MET A 25 4.79 -2.62 -3.06
CA MET A 25 5.45 -2.54 -4.37
C MET A 25 5.22 -3.81 -5.20
N ASN A 26 5.40 -4.99 -4.60
CA ASN A 26 5.15 -6.27 -5.26
C ASN A 26 3.68 -6.40 -5.73
N SER A 27 2.74 -5.93 -4.93
CA SER A 27 1.31 -5.94 -5.29
C SER A 27 1.01 -5.03 -6.49
N LEU A 28 1.64 -3.85 -6.55
CA LEU A 28 1.52 -2.93 -7.68
C LEU A 28 2.14 -3.51 -8.95
N GLU A 29 3.30 -4.18 -8.84
CA GLU A 29 3.94 -4.85 -9.97
C GLU A 29 3.05 -5.95 -10.57
N MET A 30 2.42 -6.77 -9.72
CA MET A 30 1.45 -7.78 -10.18
C MET A 30 0.22 -7.18 -10.86
N ASN A 31 -0.25 -6.01 -10.40
CA ASN A 31 -1.34 -5.30 -11.05
C ASN A 31 -0.93 -4.81 -12.45
N ASN A 32 0.28 -4.29 -12.60
CA ASN A 32 0.81 -3.87 -13.91
C ASN A 32 0.95 -5.06 -14.88
N LEU A 33 1.49 -6.18 -14.42
CA LEU A 33 1.59 -7.41 -15.23
C LEU A 33 0.21 -7.90 -15.69
N THR A 34 -0.81 -7.78 -14.84
CA THR A 34 -2.18 -8.15 -15.20
C THR A 34 -2.77 -7.20 -16.26
N LEU A 35 -2.47 -5.90 -16.17
CA LEU A 35 -2.85 -4.92 -17.19
C LEU A 35 -2.19 -5.23 -18.55
N GLU A 36 -0.91 -5.56 -18.57
CA GLU A 36 -0.21 -5.97 -19.80
C GLU A 36 -0.85 -7.22 -20.43
N ALA A 37 -1.21 -8.21 -19.62
CA ALA A 37 -1.91 -9.40 -20.10
C ALA A 37 -3.30 -9.07 -20.70
N LEU A 38 -4.02 -8.11 -20.11
CA LEU A 38 -5.28 -7.61 -20.65
C LEU A 38 -5.08 -6.89 -21.99
N GLU A 39 -4.05 -6.06 -22.14
CA GLU A 39 -3.72 -5.39 -23.41
C GLU A 39 -3.41 -6.39 -24.52
N ILE A 40 -2.68 -7.46 -24.20
CA ILE A 40 -2.41 -8.55 -25.17
C ILE A 40 -3.71 -9.25 -25.53
N THR A 41 -4.55 -9.59 -24.53
CA THR A 41 -5.82 -10.29 -24.75
C THR A 41 -6.76 -9.46 -25.62
N GLN A 42 -6.82 -8.14 -25.43
CA GLN A 42 -7.66 -7.24 -26.21
C GLN A 42 -7.37 -7.33 -27.72
N LYS A 43 -6.10 -7.52 -28.09
CA LYS A 43 -5.63 -7.62 -29.49
C LYS A 43 -6.00 -8.95 -30.13
N VAL A 44 -6.16 -10.02 -29.35
CA VAL A 44 -6.37 -11.39 -29.84
C VAL A 44 -7.84 -11.83 -29.73
N ASP A 45 -8.50 -11.53 -28.62
CA ASP A 45 -9.88 -11.89 -28.34
C ASP A 45 -10.58 -10.81 -27.50
N THR A 46 -11.29 -9.93 -28.19
CA THR A 46 -12.00 -8.80 -27.57
C THR A 46 -13.15 -9.24 -26.67
N ALA A 47 -13.80 -10.37 -26.94
CA ALA A 47 -14.92 -10.86 -26.12
C ALA A 47 -14.40 -11.36 -24.76
N THR A 48 -13.33 -12.15 -24.77
CA THR A 48 -12.66 -12.60 -23.55
C THR A 48 -12.07 -11.42 -22.78
N PHE A 49 -11.42 -10.47 -23.46
CA PHE A 49 -10.94 -9.24 -22.85
C PHE A 49 -12.04 -8.50 -22.09
N ASN A 50 -13.19 -8.24 -22.73
CA ASN A 50 -14.28 -7.49 -22.08
C ASN A 50 -14.78 -8.19 -20.80
N TRP A 51 -14.83 -9.52 -20.79
CA TRP A 51 -15.24 -10.28 -19.62
C TRP A 51 -14.21 -10.23 -18.48
N ILE A 52 -12.91 -10.41 -18.79
CA ILE A 52 -11.84 -10.36 -17.78
C ILE A 52 -11.66 -8.92 -17.26
N ALA A 53 -11.64 -7.93 -18.15
CA ALA A 53 -11.44 -6.52 -17.79
C ALA A 53 -12.50 -6.04 -16.79
N LYS A 54 -13.77 -6.42 -16.97
CA LYS A 54 -14.83 -6.08 -16.01
C LYS A 54 -14.52 -6.59 -14.59
N LYS A 55 -14.11 -7.85 -14.46
CA LYS A 55 -13.76 -8.45 -13.16
C LYS A 55 -12.49 -7.85 -12.58
N TYR A 56 -11.51 -7.58 -13.43
CA TYR A 56 -10.25 -7.00 -13.03
C TYR A 56 -10.44 -5.59 -12.47
N ILE A 57 -11.24 -4.74 -13.11
CA ILE A 57 -11.51 -3.37 -12.64
C ILE A 57 -12.05 -3.37 -11.20
N GLU A 58 -13.05 -4.20 -10.91
CA GLU A 58 -13.62 -4.33 -9.56
C GLU A 58 -12.56 -4.78 -8.54
N THR A 59 -11.73 -5.75 -8.92
CA THR A 59 -10.65 -6.27 -8.07
C THR A 59 -9.55 -5.23 -7.85
N ALA A 60 -9.14 -4.52 -8.90
CA ALA A 60 -8.10 -3.50 -8.85
C ALA A 60 -8.53 -2.31 -7.99
N TYR A 61 -9.79 -1.87 -8.07
CA TYR A 61 -10.30 -0.83 -7.16
C TYR A 61 -10.24 -1.26 -5.69
N ALA A 62 -10.73 -2.45 -5.38
CA ALA A 62 -10.73 -2.97 -4.00
C ALA A 62 -9.29 -3.18 -3.46
N GLN A 63 -8.35 -3.58 -4.32
CA GLN A 63 -6.95 -3.69 -3.94
C GLN A 63 -6.30 -2.32 -3.74
N ASN A 64 -6.52 -1.37 -4.65
CA ASN A 64 -5.96 -0.03 -4.58
C ASN A 64 -6.42 0.71 -3.32
N GLU A 65 -7.70 0.59 -2.95
CA GLU A 65 -8.21 1.16 -1.70
C GLU A 65 -7.44 0.63 -0.48
N LYS A 66 -7.23 -0.69 -0.41
CA LYS A 66 -6.44 -1.32 0.68
C LYS A 66 -4.99 -0.87 0.67
N LEU A 67 -4.37 -0.73 -0.51
CA LEU A 67 -2.99 -0.25 -0.64
C LEU A 67 -2.87 1.20 -0.19
N CYS A 68 -3.81 2.08 -0.56
CA CYS A 68 -3.86 3.46 -0.10
C CYS A 68 -3.98 3.54 1.43
N GLN A 69 -4.89 2.77 2.04
CA GLN A 69 -5.04 2.74 3.50
C GLN A 69 -3.75 2.30 4.21
N ARG A 70 -3.04 1.30 3.66
CA ARG A 70 -1.75 0.83 4.20
C ARG A 70 -0.66 1.89 4.04
N LEU A 71 -0.57 2.53 2.88
CA LEU A 71 0.36 3.63 2.62
C LEU A 71 0.12 4.81 3.56
N ASP A 72 -1.14 5.21 3.75
CA ASP A 72 -1.51 6.30 4.67
C ASP A 72 -1.09 5.98 6.11
N LYS A 73 -1.29 4.73 6.56
CA LYS A 73 -0.84 4.29 7.87
C LYS A 73 0.68 4.35 8.01
N ILE A 74 1.42 3.88 7.00
CA ILE A 74 2.89 3.95 6.99
C ILE A 74 3.36 5.42 7.02
N ALA A 75 2.77 6.27 6.17
CA ALA A 75 3.08 7.69 6.10
C ALA A 75 2.83 8.39 7.44
N PHE A 76 1.68 8.13 8.07
CA PHE A 76 1.34 8.67 9.38
C PHE A 76 2.38 8.28 10.43
N LEU A 77 2.75 6.99 10.50
CA LEU A 77 3.73 6.50 11.48
C LEU A 77 5.10 7.16 11.28
N LEU A 78 5.56 7.28 10.03
CA LEU A 78 6.84 7.89 9.70
C LEU A 78 6.86 9.40 9.95
N LEU A 79 5.80 10.13 9.59
CA LEU A 79 5.69 11.58 9.79
C LEU A 79 5.56 11.97 11.27
N ASN A 80 5.05 11.07 12.10
CA ASN A 80 4.84 11.28 13.53
C ASN A 80 5.81 10.48 14.40
N ASN A 81 6.93 10.05 13.82
CA ASN A 81 7.95 9.23 14.46
C ASN A 81 8.43 9.81 15.80
N ASP A 82 8.51 11.13 15.95
CA ASP A 82 8.95 11.83 17.16
C ASP A 82 7.80 12.41 18.02
N LYS A 83 6.54 12.07 17.68
CA LYS A 83 5.33 12.62 18.31
C LYS A 83 4.51 11.55 19.05
N PRO A 84 4.89 11.20 20.29
CA PRO A 84 4.26 10.11 21.04
C PRO A 84 2.74 10.25 21.23
N LYS A 85 2.22 11.48 21.41
CA LYS A 85 0.78 11.72 21.55
C LYS A 85 -0.02 11.37 20.28
N GLU A 86 0.54 11.59 19.11
CA GLU A 86 -0.10 11.25 17.84
C GLU A 86 -0.02 9.74 17.58
N LEU A 87 1.06 9.09 18.02
CA LEU A 87 1.22 7.64 17.93
C LEU A 87 0.30 6.87 18.91
N GLU A 88 0.03 7.41 20.11
CA GLU A 88 -0.90 6.80 21.08
C GLU A 88 -2.36 6.78 20.58
N ALA A 89 -2.74 7.71 19.70
CA ALA A 89 -4.08 7.77 19.13
C ALA A 89 -4.40 6.60 18.17
N LEU A 90 -3.38 5.89 17.66
CA LEU A 90 -3.56 4.70 16.81
C LEU A 90 -3.97 3.43 17.57
N ASN A 91 -3.74 3.39 18.89
CA ASN A 91 -3.99 2.22 19.73
C ASN A 91 -5.33 2.31 20.50
N LYS A 92 -6.14 3.35 20.23
CA LYS A 92 -7.49 3.52 20.80
C LYS A 92 -8.54 3.22 19.75
#